data_AF-A0A4P9URN5-F1
#
_entry.id   AF-A0A4P9URN5-F1
#
_cell.length_a   1.000
_cell.length_b   1.000
_cell.length_c   1.000
_cell.angle_alpha   90.00
_cell.angle_beta   90.00
_cell.angle_gamma   90.00
#
_symmetry.space_group_name_H-M   'P 1'
#
loop_
_entity.id
_entity.type
_entity.pdbx_description
1 polymer ?
#
loop_
_entity_poly.entity_id
_entity_poly.type
_entity_poly.pdbx_seq_one_letter_code
_entity_poly.pdbx_strand_id
1 'polypeptide(L)'
;MINTKDDPIKKFLENTHVLTDFCSQNGWIINESIQYEVLDRQPGELLIYVTFLESIMEGSGCQCDQKSCYGRLKLILNNKGEIVSACTV
;
A
#
# COMPACT_ATOMS: atom_id res chain seq x y z
N MET A 1 -8.45 21.50 -2.08
CA MET A 1 -8.33 20.05 -2.36
C MET A 1 -6.90 19.83 -2.81
N ILE A 2 -6.09 19.13 -2.02
CA ILE A 2 -4.68 18.89 -2.37
C ILE A 2 -4.70 17.91 -3.55
N ASN A 3 -4.08 18.31 -4.65
CA ASN A 3 -4.06 17.56 -5.90
C ASN A 3 -3.28 16.26 -5.65
N THR A 4 -3.94 15.10 -5.67
CA THR A 4 -3.36 13.78 -5.39
C THR A 4 -2.36 13.30 -6.45
N LYS A 5 -2.09 14.11 -7.49
CA LYS A 5 -1.14 13.78 -8.57
C LYS A 5 0.33 13.76 -8.15
N ASP A 6 0.67 14.35 -7.00
CA ASP A 6 2.05 14.48 -6.51
C ASP A 6 2.28 13.80 -5.16
N ASP A 7 1.55 12.72 -4.84
CA ASP A 7 1.85 11.89 -3.67
C ASP A 7 2.78 10.72 -4.05
N PRO A 8 4.10 10.82 -3.79
CA PRO A 8 5.06 9.78 -4.13
C PRO A 8 4.85 8.49 -3.33
N ILE A 9 4.30 8.56 -2.11
CA ILE A 9 4.02 7.38 -1.30
C ILE A 9 2.83 6.64 -1.90
N LYS A 10 1.73 7.33 -2.19
CA LYS A 10 0.56 6.72 -2.84
C LYS A 10 0.95 6.06 -4.16
N LYS A 11 1.72 6.76 -5.01
CA LYS A 11 2.20 6.20 -6.28
C LYS A 11 3.09 4.97 -6.08
N PHE A 12 3.97 4.97 -5.08
CA PHE A 12 4.76 3.80 -4.75
C PHE A 12 3.88 2.62 -4.31
N LEU A 13 2.90 2.85 -3.44
CA LEU A 13 1.99 1.83 -2.92
C LEU A 13 1.11 1.20 -4.01
N GLU A 14 0.68 1.97 -5.01
CA GLU A 14 -0.08 1.47 -6.17
C GLU A 14 0.73 0.57 -7.11
N ASN A 15 2.07 0.63 -7.03
CA ASN A 15 2.99 -0.06 -7.96
C ASN A 15 3.87 -1.11 -7.27
N THR A 16 3.71 -1.33 -5.97
CA THR A 16 4.54 -2.27 -5.20
C THR A 16 3.82 -3.59 -4.95
N HIS A 17 4.57 -4.69 -5.00
CA HIS A 17 4.06 -6.00 -4.64
C HIS A 17 3.99 -6.22 -3.12
N VAL A 18 4.67 -5.42 -2.29
CA VAL A 18 4.73 -5.66 -0.84
C VAL A 18 3.36 -5.63 -0.16
N LEU A 19 2.37 -4.95 -0.75
CA LEU A 19 1.01 -4.95 -0.20
C LEU A 19 0.32 -6.31 -0.29
N THR A 20 0.73 -7.18 -1.21
CA THR A 20 0.15 -8.52 -1.33
C THR A 20 0.45 -9.39 -0.11
N ASP A 21 1.47 -9.05 0.68
CA ASP A 21 1.78 -9.74 1.94
C ASP A 21 0.65 -9.58 2.99
N PHE A 22 -0.20 -8.56 2.86
CA PHE A 22 -1.38 -8.34 3.71
C PHE A 22 -2.67 -8.90 3.10
N CYS A 23 -2.62 -9.37 1.86
CA CYS A 23 -3.76 -9.96 1.17
C CYS A 23 -4.01 -11.37 1.68
N SER A 24 -5.26 -11.81 1.59
CA SER A 24 -5.67 -13.13 2.08
C SER A 24 -5.92 -14.15 0.98
N GLN A 25 -6.02 -13.72 -0.28
CA GLN A 25 -6.24 -14.60 -1.41
C GLN A 25 -5.25 -14.29 -2.54
N ASN A 26 -5.72 -13.61 -3.60
CA ASN A 26 -5.02 -13.53 -4.88
C ASN A 26 -4.22 -12.24 -5.04
N GLY A 27 -4.26 -11.34 -4.05
CA GLY A 27 -3.48 -10.10 -4.09
C GLY A 27 -4.08 -9.02 -5.00
N TRP A 28 -5.38 -9.08 -5.29
CA TRP A 28 -6.05 -8.17 -6.22
C TRP A 28 -6.46 -6.88 -5.52
N ILE A 29 -5.54 -5.93 -5.46
CA ILE A 29 -5.71 -4.68 -4.71
C ILE A 29 -6.55 -3.69 -5.52
N ILE A 30 -7.51 -3.06 -4.87
CA ILE A 30 -8.27 -1.92 -5.42
C ILE A 30 -7.46 -0.64 -5.14
N ASN A 31 -6.71 -0.14 -6.12
CA ASN A 31 -5.75 0.95 -5.94
C ASN A 31 -6.38 2.24 -5.39
N GLU A 32 -7.61 2.56 -5.80
CA GLU A 32 -8.35 3.74 -5.35
C GLU A 32 -8.62 3.70 -3.84
N SER A 33 -8.68 2.49 -3.25
CA SER A 33 -8.94 2.28 -1.83
C SER A 33 -7.70 2.44 -0.95
N ILE A 34 -6.48 2.45 -1.51
CA ILE A 34 -5.24 2.54 -0.72
C ILE A 34 -5.20 3.86 0.04
N GLN A 35 -5.11 3.81 1.36
CA GLN A 35 -4.87 4.94 2.24
C GLN A 35 -3.66 4.64 3.12
N TYR A 36 -2.97 5.68 3.57
CA TYR A 36 -1.88 5.50 4.52
C TYR A 36 -1.81 6.65 5.53
N GLU A 37 -1.21 6.35 6.69
CA GLU A 37 -0.86 7.30 7.74
C GLU A 37 0.63 7.13 8.07
N VAL A 38 1.35 8.24 8.21
CA VAL A 38 2.75 8.19 8.66
C VAL A 38 2.78 8.11 10.18
N LEU A 39 3.29 7.00 10.71
CA LEU A 39 3.40 6.74 12.14
C LEU A 39 4.70 7.29 12.73
N ASP A 40 5.81 7.14 11.99
CA ASP A 40 7.13 7.61 12.44
C ASP A 40 7.99 8.06 11.24
N ARG A 41 8.90 9.01 11.49
CA ARG A 41 9.83 9.56 10.50
C ARG A 41 11.24 9.53 11.06
N GLN A 42 12.13 8.80 10.40
CA GLN A 42 13.54 8.79 10.74
C GLN A 42 14.40 9.15 9.51
N PRO A 43 15.66 9.56 9.69
CA PRO A 43 16.57 9.77 8.58
C PRO A 43 16.69 8.49 7.74
N GLY A 44 16.23 8.54 6.48
CA GLY A 44 16.32 7.40 5.56
C GLY A 44 15.16 6.40 5.66
N GLU A 45 14.19 6.57 6.57
CA GLU A 45 13.04 5.66 6.64
C GLU A 45 11.74 6.33 7.12
N LEU A 46 10.61 5.77 6.66
CA LEU A 46 9.27 6.12 7.13
C LEU A 46 8.57 4.85 7.62
N LEU A 47 7.97 4.90 8.79
CA LEU A 47 7.01 3.89 9.22
C LEU A 47 5.61 4.39 8.89
N ILE A 48 4.86 3.61 8.12
CA ILE A 48 3.48 3.93 7.76
C ILE A 48 2.54 2.81 8.20
N TYR A 49 1.29 3.20 8.48
CA TYR A 49 0.15 2.29 8.51
C TYR A 49 -0.57 2.40 7.17
N VAL A 50 -0.86 1.28 6.52
CA VAL A 50 -1.58 1.22 5.25
C VAL A 50 -2.90 0.49 5.43
N THR A 51 -3.95 0.98 4.75
CA THR A 51 -5.25 0.29 4.64
C THR A 51 -5.68 0.28 3.17
N PHE A 52 -6.31 -0.80 2.74
CA PHE A 52 -6.82 -0.95 1.38
C PHE A 52 -7.85 -2.10 1.30
N LEU A 53 -8.47 -2.26 0.14
CA LEU A 53 -9.41 -3.34 -0.16
C LEU A 53 -8.77 -4.33 -1.14
N GLU A 54 -8.86 -5.62 -0.80
CA GLU A 54 -8.62 -6.75 -1.70
C GLU A 54 -9.95 -7.16 -2.36
N SER A 55 -9.97 -7.24 -3.69
CA SER A 55 -11.09 -7.81 -4.43
C SER A 55 -11.07 -9.33 -4.34
N ILE A 56 -12.18 -9.91 -3.88
CA ILE A 56 -12.36 -11.34 -3.75
C ILE A 56 -13.21 -11.84 -4.92
N MET A 57 -12.63 -12.71 -5.74
CA MET A 57 -13.36 -13.38 -6.81
C MET A 57 -13.84 -14.76 -6.39
N GLU A 58 -15.06 -15.09 -6.77
CA GLU A 58 -15.51 -16.48 -6.78
C GLU A 58 -14.95 -17.23 -7.99
N GLY A 59 -14.84 -18.57 -7.89
CA GLY A 59 -14.36 -19.44 -8.97
C GLY A 59 -15.22 -19.44 -10.25
N SER A 60 -16.31 -18.67 -10.28
CA SER A 60 -17.15 -18.38 -11.44
C SER A 60 -16.68 -17.19 -12.27
N GLY A 61 -15.66 -16.44 -11.82
CA GLY A 61 -15.13 -15.27 -12.51
C GLY A 61 -15.90 -13.96 -12.27
N CYS A 62 -16.81 -13.94 -11.30
CA CYS A 62 -17.49 -12.71 -10.86
C CYS A 62 -16.84 -12.16 -9.58
N GLN A 63 -16.77 -10.83 -9.45
CA GLN A 63 -16.38 -10.20 -8.19
C GLN A 63 -17.45 -10.51 -7.14
N CYS A 64 -17.06 -11.21 -6.08
CA CYS A 64 -17.98 -11.70 -5.06
C CYS A 64 -17.97 -10.80 -3.82
N ASP A 65 -16.82 -10.27 -3.43
CA ASP A 65 -16.69 -9.48 -2.21
C ASP A 65 -15.46 -8.55 -2.25
N GLN A 66 -15.34 -7.69 -1.23
CA GLN A 66 -14.15 -6.89 -0.96
C GLN A 66 -13.75 -7.07 0.50
N LYS A 67 -12.46 -7.29 0.74
CA LYS A 67 -11.93 -7.47 2.09
C LYS A 67 -10.99 -6.34 2.48
N SER A 68 -11.18 -5.79 3.67
CA SER A 68 -10.24 -4.83 4.24
C SER A 68 -8.93 -5.51 4.62
N CYS A 69 -7.84 -5.00 4.04
CA CYS A 69 -6.46 -5.35 4.34
C CYS A 69 -5.77 -4.14 4.98
N TYR A 70 -4.87 -4.42 5.92
CA TYR A 70 -4.13 -3.37 6.62
C TYR A 70 -2.87 -3.91 7.25
N GLY A 71 -1.90 -3.02 7.49
CA GLY A 71 -0.63 -3.41 8.08
C GLY A 71 0.34 -2.25 8.22
N ARG A 72 1.52 -2.55 8.76
CA ARG A 72 2.61 -1.57 8.87
C ARG A 72 3.66 -1.85 7.81
N LEU A 73 4.11 -0.79 7.16
CA LEU A 73 5.20 -0.84 6.18
C LEU A 73 6.31 0.09 6.62
N LYS A 74 7.54 -0.40 6.52
CA LYS A 74 8.72 0.44 6.55
C LYS A 74 9.10 0.79 5.11
N LEU A 75 9.11 2.08 4.78
CA LEU A 75 9.63 2.61 3.53
C LEU A 75 11.09 3.03 3.74
N ILE A 76 11.97 2.61 2.84
CA ILE A 76 13.37 3.02 2.82
C ILE A 76 13.55 4.15 1.81
N LEU A 77 14.18 5.23 2.24
CA LEU A 77 14.45 6.43 1.45
C LEU A 77 15.94 6.52 1.12
N ASN A 78 16.27 7.00 -0.08
CA ASN A 78 17.64 7.38 -0.41
C ASN A 78 18.00 8.79 0.13
N ASN A 79 19.23 9.23 -0.10
CA ASN A 79 19.72 10.56 0.34
C ASN A 79 18.97 11.75 -0.31
N LYS A 80 18.17 11.52 -1.35
CA LYS A 80 17.29 12.53 -1.98
C LYS A 80 15.87 12.52 -1.42
N GLY A 81 15.57 11.61 -0.48
CA GLY A 81 14.22 11.42 0.08
C GLY A 81 13.29 10.62 -0.84
N GLU A 82 13.82 9.96 -1.87
CA GLU A 82 13.03 9.13 -2.79
C GLU A 82 12.88 7.71 -2.21
N ILE A 83 11.70 7.12 -2.34
CA ILE A 83 11.42 5.75 -1.89
C ILE A 83 12.14 4.76 -2.81
N VAL A 84 12.97 3.90 -2.24
CA VAL A 84 13.75 2.89 -2.99
C VAL A 84 13.34 1.47 -2.70
N SER A 85 12.77 1.20 -1.52
CA SER A 85 12.25 -0.13 -1.17
C SER A 85 11.25 -0.04 -0.03
N ALA A 86 10.51 -1.12 0.20
CA ALA A 86 9.63 -1.27 1.35
C ALA A 86 9.61 -2.72 1.86
N CYS A 87 9.34 -2.89 3.16
CA CYS A 87 9.14 -4.20 3.78
C CYS A 87 8.04 -4.12 4.84
N THR A 88 7.37 -5.25 5.06
CA THR A 88 6.44 -5.44 6.16
C THR A 88 7.19 -5.46 7.50
N VAL A 89 6.52 -5.01 8.57
CA VAL A 89 7.08 -4.89 9.93
C VAL A 89 6.38 -5.86 10.87
#